data_AF-A0A141RL85-F1
#
_entry.id   AF-A0A141RL85-F1
#
_cell.length_a   1.000
_cell.length_b   1.000
_cell.length_c   1.000
_cell.angle_alpha   90.00
_cell.angle_beta   90.00
_cell.angle_gamma   90.00
#
_symmetry.space_group_name_H-M   'P 1'
#
loop_
_entity.id
_entity.type
_entity.pdbx_description
1 polymer ?
#
loop_
_entity_poly.entity_id
_entity_poly.type
_entity_poly.pdbx_seq_one_letter_code
_entity_poly.pdbx_strand_id
1 'polypeptide(L)'
;MRILPVIAAVTAAFLVVACSSPTPPPGVTVVSNFDAQRFLGTWYEIARLDHQFERGLEKVTVSYSAMDDGGIRVINRGYNPDRQMWQQSV
;
A
#
# COMPACT_ATOMS: atom_id res chain seq x y z
N MET A 1 35.56 -21.89 14.81
CA MET A 1 35.30 -20.43 14.91
C MET A 1 34.52 -19.89 13.69
N ARG A 2 33.40 -20.51 13.29
CA ARG A 2 32.57 -20.05 12.14
C ARG A 2 31.08 -19.92 12.48
N ILE A 3 30.70 -20.15 13.74
CA ILE A 3 29.30 -20.15 14.21
C ILE A 3 28.79 -18.75 14.58
N LEU A 4 29.63 -17.87 15.14
CA LEU A 4 29.26 -16.48 15.42
C LEU A 4 28.76 -15.69 14.21
N PRO A 5 29.45 -15.69 13.04
CA PRO A 5 28.97 -14.95 11.88
C PRO A 5 27.65 -15.52 11.32
N VAL A 6 27.42 -16.83 11.47
CA VAL A 6 26.15 -17.47 11.08
C VAL A 6 25.01 -17.02 11.99
N ILE A 7 25.22 -16.99 13.30
CA ILE A 7 24.22 -16.50 14.27
C ILE A 7 23.90 -15.02 14.01
N ALA A 8 24.92 -14.18 13.79
CA ALA A 8 24.72 -12.78 13.48
C ALA A 8 23.92 -12.57 12.18
N ALA A 9 24.22 -13.33 11.12
CA ALA A 9 23.50 -13.27 9.86
C ALA A 9 22.03 -13.73 9.99
N VAL A 10 21.78 -14.80 10.76
CA VAL A 10 20.41 -15.29 11.01
C VAL A 10 19.61 -14.27 11.82
N THR A 11 20.18 -13.71 12.89
CA THR A 11 19.51 -12.68 13.70
C THR A 11 19.20 -11.43 12.88
N ALA A 12 20.14 -10.97 12.04
CA ALA A 12 19.91 -9.86 11.13
C ALA A 12 18.78 -10.15 10.13
N ALA A 13 18.74 -11.36 9.55
CA ALA A 13 17.67 -11.76 8.65
C ALA A 13 16.28 -11.77 9.32
N PHE A 14 16.18 -12.27 10.56
CA PHE A 14 14.93 -12.25 11.32
C PHE A 14 14.47 -10.84 11.69
N LEU A 15 15.39 -9.92 12.00
CA LEU A 15 15.05 -8.53 12.30
C LEU A 15 14.49 -7.76 11.09
N VAL A 16 14.90 -8.12 9.86
CA VAL A 16 14.40 -7.46 8.64
C VAL A 16 12.96 -7.86 8.31
N VAL A 17 12.52 -9.07 8.70
CA VAL A 17 11.17 -9.58 8.40
C VAL A 17 10.13 -9.16 9.46
N ALA A 18 10.56 -8.70 10.63
CA ALA A 18 9.68 -8.45 11.77
C ALA A 18 8.80 -7.18 11.67
N CYS A 19 9.03 -6.29 10.70
CA CYS A 19 8.41 -4.96 10.68
C CYS A 19 7.13 -4.83 9.83
N SER A 20 6.66 -5.87 9.15
CA SER A 20 5.43 -5.82 8.35
C SER A 20 4.37 -6.78 8.89
N SER A 21 3.40 -6.27 9.64
CA SER A 21 2.20 -7.05 9.97
C SER A 21 1.13 -6.79 8.90
N PRO A 22 0.68 -7.80 8.13
CA PRO A 22 -0.40 -7.65 7.18
C PRO A 22 -1.79 -7.64 7.85
N THR A 23 -1.85 -7.38 9.17
CA THR A 23 -3.09 -7.43 9.95
C THR A 23 -3.60 -6.02 10.26
N PRO A 24 -4.94 -5.81 10.29
CA PRO A 24 -5.51 -4.55 10.74
C PRO A 24 -5.08 -4.18 12.18
N PRO A 25 -5.11 -2.89 12.55
CA PRO A 25 -4.85 -2.46 13.92
C PRO A 25 -5.82 -3.09 14.95
N PRO A 26 -5.39 -3.32 16.20
CA PRO A 26 -6.27 -3.86 17.24
C PRO A 26 -7.53 -3.01 17.42
N GLY A 27 -8.70 -3.66 17.47
CA GLY A 27 -9.99 -3.00 17.65
C GLY A 27 -10.64 -2.46 16.36
N VAL A 28 -9.97 -2.54 15.21
CA VAL A 28 -10.56 -2.16 13.91
C VAL A 28 -11.38 -3.31 13.33
N THR A 29 -12.65 -3.04 13.02
CA THR A 29 -13.54 -4.00 12.36
C THR A 29 -13.50 -3.82 10.84
N VAL A 30 -13.31 -4.91 10.10
CA VAL A 30 -13.29 -4.94 8.62
C VAL A 30 -14.65 -5.40 8.08
N VAL A 31 -15.03 -4.94 6.89
CA VAL A 31 -16.23 -5.42 6.18
C VAL A 31 -16.09 -6.91 5.84
N SER A 32 -16.96 -7.76 6.37
CA SER A 32 -16.87 -9.23 6.22
C SER A 32 -17.43 -9.78 4.92
N ASN A 33 -18.51 -9.17 4.40
CA ASN A 33 -19.19 -9.61 3.16
C ASN A 33 -18.81 -8.69 1.99
N PHE A 34 -17.52 -8.49 1.77
CA PHE A 34 -17.01 -7.58 0.76
C PHE A 34 -17.20 -8.13 -0.65
N ASP A 35 -17.88 -7.37 -1.52
CA ASP A 35 -18.04 -7.69 -2.94
C ASP A 35 -16.98 -6.92 -3.75
N ALA A 36 -15.91 -7.63 -4.11
CA ALA A 36 -14.79 -7.06 -4.84
C ALA A 36 -15.18 -6.52 -6.23
N GLN A 37 -16.13 -7.16 -6.92
CA GLN A 37 -16.55 -6.75 -8.26
C GLN A 37 -17.23 -5.37 -8.23
N ARG A 38 -18.05 -5.12 -7.20
CA ARG A 38 -18.69 -3.82 -6.99
C ARG A 38 -17.74 -2.73 -6.53
N PHE A 39 -16.58 -3.09 -6.00
CA PHE A 39 -15.57 -2.15 -5.54
C PHE A 39 -14.64 -1.68 -6.66
N LEU A 40 -14.56 -2.43 -7.77
CA LEU A 40 -13.75 -2.06 -8.93
C LEU A 40 -14.16 -0.70 -9.52
N GLY A 41 -13.26 -0.12 -10.30
CA GLY A 41 -13.44 1.19 -10.91
C GLY A 41 -12.65 2.27 -10.19
N THR A 42 -13.05 3.52 -10.39
CA THR A 42 -12.30 4.69 -9.92
C THR A 42 -12.97 5.34 -8.72
N TRP A 43 -12.18 5.53 -7.67
CA TRP A 43 -12.54 6.25 -6.46
C TRP A 43 -11.80 7.59 -6.42
N TYR A 44 -12.50 8.64 -6.00
CA TYR A 44 -11.91 9.94 -5.75
C TYR A 44 -11.53 10.04 -4.28
N GLU A 45 -10.29 10.43 -4.01
CA GLU A 45 -9.85 10.65 -2.64
C GLU A 45 -10.41 11.97 -2.12
N ILE A 46 -11.19 11.89 -1.05
CA ILE A 46 -11.82 13.06 -0.42
C ILE A 46 -10.95 13.63 0.71
N ALA A 47 -10.28 12.74 1.47
CA ALA A 47 -9.39 13.10 2.56
C ALA A 47 -8.39 11.97 2.85
N ARG A 48 -7.21 12.32 3.34
CA ARG A 48 -6.15 11.38 3.75
C ARG A 48 -5.39 11.87 4.99
N LEU A 49 -4.74 10.94 5.68
CA LEU A 49 -3.68 11.26 6.63
C LEU A 49 -2.38 11.47 5.83
N ASP A 50 -1.72 12.61 6.02
CA ASP A 50 -0.57 12.99 5.19
C ASP A 50 0.63 12.06 5.41
N HIS A 51 1.12 11.47 4.32
CA HIS A 51 2.30 10.62 4.26
C HIS A 51 3.14 10.99 3.04
N GLN A 52 4.44 10.66 3.06
CA GLN A 52 5.41 11.16 2.07
C GLN A 52 5.08 10.78 0.61
N PHE A 53 4.40 9.66 0.37
CA PHE A 53 4.14 9.15 -0.98
C PHE A 53 3.04 9.94 -1.73
N GLU A 54 2.12 10.58 -1.02
CA GLU A 54 1.01 11.36 -1.59
C GLU A 54 1.09 12.86 -1.27
N ARG A 55 2.13 13.27 -0.54
CA ARG A 55 2.28 14.65 -0.09
C ARG A 55 2.29 15.62 -1.27
N GLY A 56 1.45 16.65 -1.19
CA GLY A 56 1.33 17.69 -2.21
C GLY A 56 0.56 17.27 -3.47
N LEU A 57 0.01 16.04 -3.53
CA LEU A 57 -0.85 15.64 -4.65
C LEU A 57 -2.29 16.13 -4.46
N GLU A 58 -2.86 16.66 -5.54
CA GLU A 58 -4.27 17.06 -5.68
C GLU A 58 -5.00 16.18 -6.69
N LYS A 59 -6.34 16.23 -6.67
CA LYS A 59 -7.20 15.51 -7.63
C LYS A 59 -6.86 14.02 -7.69
N VAL A 60 -6.60 13.45 -6.52
CA VAL A 60 -6.15 12.06 -6.39
C VAL A 60 -7.30 11.11 -6.70
N THR A 61 -7.01 10.11 -7.53
CA THR A 61 -7.90 9.01 -7.86
C THR A 61 -7.21 7.68 -7.66
N VAL A 62 -7.97 6.69 -7.19
CA VAL A 62 -7.53 5.30 -7.08
C VAL A 62 -8.36 4.44 -8.01
N SER A 63 -7.72 3.71 -8.91
CA SER A 63 -8.39 2.80 -9.84
C SER A 63 -8.09 1.35 -9.51
N TYR A 64 -9.16 0.58 -9.25
CA TYR A 64 -9.09 -0.84 -8.92
C TYR A 64 -9.53 -1.68 -10.11
N SER A 65 -8.75 -2.70 -10.45
CA SER A 65 -9.08 -3.67 -11.51
C SER A 65 -8.72 -5.09 -11.09
N ALA A 66 -9.49 -6.07 -11.56
CA ALA A 66 -9.21 -7.48 -11.28
C ALA A 66 -7.97 -7.96 -12.03
N MET A 67 -7.26 -8.92 -11.44
CA MET A 67 -6.14 -9.64 -12.06
C MET A 67 -6.50 -11.12 -12.25
N ASP A 68 -5.82 -11.78 -13.19
CA ASP A 68 -6.09 -13.19 -13.55
C ASP A 68 -5.80 -14.17 -12.39
N ASP A 69 -4.93 -13.79 -11.45
CA ASP A 69 -4.57 -14.56 -10.25
C ASP A 69 -5.55 -14.33 -9.08
N GLY A 70 -6.61 -13.56 -9.30
CA GLY A 70 -7.59 -13.21 -8.27
C GLY A 70 -7.18 -12.02 -7.40
N GLY A 71 -6.02 -11.41 -7.63
CA GLY A 71 -5.62 -10.16 -6.97
C GLY A 71 -6.36 -8.94 -7.53
N ILE A 72 -6.13 -7.79 -6.89
CA ILE A 72 -6.63 -6.48 -7.34
C ILE A 72 -5.43 -5.61 -7.68
N ARG A 73 -5.35 -5.14 -8.93
CA ARG A 73 -4.41 -4.10 -9.35
C ARG A 73 -4.93 -2.75 -8.88
N VAL A 74 -4.06 -1.97 -8.25
CA VAL A 74 -4.36 -0.64 -7.70
C VAL A 74 -3.50 0.39 -8.40
N ILE A 75 -4.11 1.41 -9.00
CA ILE A 75 -3.39 2.52 -9.61
C ILE A 75 -3.79 3.81 -8.93
N ASN A 76 -2.85 4.44 -8.23
CA ASN A 76 -3.03 5.77 -7.65
C ASN A 76 -2.53 6.81 -8.64
N ARG A 77 -3.32 7.85 -8.90
CA ARG A 77 -2.94 8.97 -9.77
C ARG A 77 -3.30 10.29 -9.11
N GLY A 78 -2.37 11.25 -9.12
CA GLY A 78 -2.59 12.60 -8.59
C GLY A 78 -1.83 13.65 -9.38
N TYR A 79 -2.27 14.90 -9.29
CA TYR A 79 -1.59 16.05 -9.89
C TYR A 79 -0.71 16.73 -8.84
N ASN A 80 0.57 16.92 -9.15
CA ASN A 80 1.48 17.71 -8.33
C ASN A 80 1.51 19.15 -8.87
N PRO A 81 0.96 20.14 -8.16
CA PRO A 81 0.90 21.52 -8.62
C PRO A 81 2.27 22.18 -8.67
N ASP A 82 3.19 21.85 -7.76
CA ASP A 82 4.53 22.43 -7.70
C ASP A 82 5.37 22.05 -8.92
N ARG A 83 5.22 20.82 -9.38
CA ARG A 83 5.92 20.27 -10.55
C ARG A 83 5.08 20.34 -11.83
N GLN A 84 3.85 20.83 -11.72
CA GLN A 84 2.86 20.94 -12.79
C GLN A 84 2.66 19.65 -13.59
N MET A 85 2.73 18.48 -12.94
CA MET A 85 2.71 17.20 -13.62
C MET A 85 1.83 16.17 -12.91
N TRP A 86 1.28 15.24 -13.69
CA TRP A 86 0.63 14.05 -13.17
C TRP A 86 1.67 13.04 -12.68
N GLN A 87 1.37 12.42 -11.54
CA GLN A 87 2.14 11.32 -10.97
C GLN A 87 1.22 10.11 -10.82
N GLN A 88 1.77 8.91 -11.02
CA GLN A 88 1.06 7.66 -10.83
C GLN A 88 1.94 6.61 -10.17
N SER A 89 1.32 5.78 -9.33
CA SER A 89 1.92 4.58 -8.74
C SER A 89 1.07 3.37 -9.14
N VAL A 90 1.73 2.27 -9.49
CA VAL A 90 1.14 0.98 -9.91
C VAL A 90 1.57 -0.10 -8.93
#